data_AF-A0AAE0VBR0-F1
#
_entry.id   AF-A0AAE0VBR0-F1
#
_cell.length_a   1.000
_cell.length_b   1.000
_cell.length_c   1.000
_cell.angle_alpha   90.00
_cell.angle_beta   90.00
_cell.angle_gamma   90.00
#
_symmetry.space_group_name_H-M   'P 1'
#
loop_
_entity.id
_entity.type
_entity.pdbx_description
1 polymer ?
#
loop_
_entity_poly.entity_id
_entity_poly.type
_entity_poly.pdbx_seq_one_letter_code
_entity_poly.pdbx_strand_id
1 'polypeptide(L)'
;MKYLIVLLGLIVALTLGLLAIIHSRRTLEIQLNKTSYFENVKNKVTNDMLKESKNNIAEANIRLAQTQKRIEGLTKEVKTAQEASDGKKTELNTCNNDLNQIKTQIGSLETQRNKSETEFQEKMASMKEQINKLKTELDKRSKVCDYINKRSVEGMKLCGIVPVLQAMQAPEAAKVS
;
A
#
# COMPACT_ATOMS: atom_id res chain seq x y z
N MET A 1 -53.47 49.88 -107.81
CA MET A 1 -52.90 50.48 -106.58
C MET A 1 -53.47 49.91 -105.27
N LYS A 2 -54.78 49.65 -105.13
CA LYS A 2 -55.38 49.15 -103.87
C LYS A 2 -54.81 47.81 -103.37
N TYR A 3 -54.55 46.85 -104.25
CA TYR A 3 -53.97 45.54 -103.88
C TYR A 3 -52.52 45.62 -103.35
N LEU A 4 -51.72 46.56 -103.87
CA LEU A 4 -50.34 46.78 -103.38
C LEU A 4 -50.30 47.29 -101.94
N ILE A 5 -51.25 48.16 -101.58
CA ILE A 5 -51.37 48.70 -100.21
C ILE A 5 -51.80 47.60 -99.23
N VAL A 6 -52.76 46.75 -99.62
CA VAL A 6 -53.21 45.62 -98.80
C VAL A 6 -52.09 44.59 -98.61
N LEU A 7 -51.33 44.28 -99.67
CA LEU A 7 -50.20 43.35 -99.61
C LEU A 7 -49.08 43.88 -98.68
N LEU A 8 -48.74 45.17 -98.77
CA LEU A 8 -47.77 45.82 -97.89
C LEU A 8 -48.22 45.79 -96.42
N GLY A 9 -49.50 46.07 -96.15
CA GLY A 9 -50.05 45.98 -94.79
C GLY A 9 -49.95 44.57 -94.20
N LEU A 10 -50.21 43.55 -95.01
CA LEU A 10 -50.11 42.14 -94.61
C LEU A 10 -48.66 41.73 -94.28
N ILE A 11 -47.70 42.17 -95.11
CA ILE A 11 -46.27 41.91 -94.87
C ILE A 11 -45.81 42.57 -93.56
N VAL A 12 -46.19 43.84 -93.34
CA VAL A 12 -45.84 44.54 -92.09
C VAL A 12 -46.43 43.84 -90.87
N ALA A 13 -47.70 43.43 -90.91
CA ALA A 13 -48.33 42.69 -89.83
C ALA A 13 -47.63 41.35 -89.54
N LEU A 14 -47.24 40.60 -90.58
CA LEU A 14 -46.49 39.35 -90.43
C LEU A 14 -45.12 39.58 -89.80
N THR A 15 -44.38 40.62 -90.22
CA THR A 15 -43.07 40.92 -89.64
C THR A 15 -43.14 41.32 -88.17
N LEU A 16 -44.15 42.11 -87.77
CA LEU A 16 -44.37 42.47 -86.37
C LEU A 16 -44.80 41.27 -85.51
N GLY A 17 -45.65 40.39 -86.05
CA GLY A 17 -46.02 39.14 -85.39
C GLY A 17 -44.82 38.22 -85.14
N LEU A 18 -43.92 38.09 -86.13
CA LEU A 18 -42.69 37.32 -85.99
C LEU A 18 -41.74 37.91 -84.94
N LEU A 19 -41.56 39.24 -84.91
CA LEU A 19 -40.74 39.91 -83.90
C LEU A 19 -41.28 39.71 -82.48
N ALA A 20 -42.60 39.79 -82.28
CA ALA A 20 -43.23 39.52 -80.99
C ALA A 20 -43.01 38.08 -80.53
N ILE A 21 -43.12 37.10 -81.43
CA ILE A 21 -42.85 35.68 -81.13
C ILE A 21 -41.37 35.46 -80.77
N ILE A 22 -40.45 36.07 -81.53
CA ILE A 22 -39.00 35.97 -81.26
C ILE A 22 -38.67 36.57 -79.88
N HIS A 23 -39.22 37.74 -79.55
CA HIS A 23 -39.00 38.36 -78.25
C HIS A 23 -39.59 37.53 -77.10
N SER A 24 -40.80 36.97 -77.29
CA SER A 24 -41.44 36.10 -76.30
C SER A 24 -40.60 34.84 -76.03
N ARG A 25 -40.11 34.19 -77.10
CA ARG A 25 -39.21 33.02 -76.98
C ARG A 25 -37.90 33.36 -76.28
N ARG A 26 -37.26 34.49 -76.63
CA ARG A 26 -36.04 34.95 -75.94
C ARG A 26 -36.27 35.18 -74.45
N THR A 27 -37.38 35.79 -74.07
CA THR A 27 -37.71 36.00 -72.65
C THR A 27 -37.89 34.67 -71.93
N LEU A 28 -38.56 33.69 -72.54
CA LEU A 28 -38.73 32.35 -71.98
C LEU A 28 -37.40 31.61 -71.83
N GLU A 29 -36.52 31.67 -72.84
CA GLU A 29 -35.17 31.09 -72.77
C GLU A 29 -34.35 31.69 -71.65
N ILE A 30 -34.39 33.02 -71.48
CA ILE A 30 -33.70 33.71 -70.38
C ILE A 30 -34.23 33.23 -69.02
N GLN A 31 -35.55 33.07 -68.87
CA GLN A 31 -36.14 32.59 -67.62
C GLN A 31 -35.77 31.12 -67.35
N LEU A 32 -35.88 30.25 -68.36
CA LEU A 32 -35.49 28.84 -68.25
C LEU A 32 -34.02 28.68 -67.89
N ASN A 33 -33.13 29.48 -68.51
CA ASN A 33 -31.70 29.42 -68.23
C ASN A 33 -31.38 29.90 -66.80
N LYS A 34 -32.08 30.94 -66.31
CA LYS A 34 -31.96 31.38 -64.91
C LYS A 34 -32.40 30.31 -63.92
N THR A 35 -33.55 29.68 -64.16
CA THR A 35 -34.06 28.60 -63.31
C THR A 35 -33.13 27.40 -63.33
N SER A 36 -32.68 26.96 -64.51
CA SER A 36 -31.74 25.85 -64.65
C SER A 36 -30.41 26.12 -63.95
N TYR A 37 -29.87 27.34 -64.08
CA TYR A 37 -28.66 27.74 -63.36
C TYR A 37 -28.86 27.71 -61.84
N PHE A 38 -29.98 28.25 -61.36
CA PHE A 38 -30.29 28.28 -59.93
C PHE A 38 -30.47 26.86 -59.36
N GLU A 39 -31.17 25.98 -60.08
CA GLU A 39 -31.31 24.57 -59.71
C GLU A 39 -29.96 23.85 -59.69
N ASN A 40 -29.09 24.09 -60.67
CA ASN A 40 -27.76 23.51 -60.70
C ASN A 40 -26.90 23.97 -59.51
N VAL A 41 -26.88 25.28 -59.21
CA VAL A 41 -26.17 25.83 -58.05
C VAL A 41 -26.73 25.24 -56.76
N LYS A 42 -28.06 25.20 -56.61
CA LYS A 42 -28.71 24.61 -55.44
C LYS A 42 -28.34 23.14 -55.26
N ASN A 43 -28.37 22.35 -56.33
CA ASN A 43 -28.00 20.93 -56.30
C ASN A 43 -26.53 20.75 -55.92
N LYS A 44 -25.63 21.59 -56.47
CA LYS A 44 -24.21 21.56 -56.12
C LYS A 44 -23.99 21.86 -54.64
N VAL A 45 -24.55 22.97 -54.14
CA VAL A 45 -24.41 23.36 -52.73
C VAL A 45 -25.01 22.30 -51.80
N THR A 46 -26.17 21.74 -52.16
CA THR A 46 -26.81 20.67 -51.37
C THR A 46 -25.94 19.42 -51.33
N ASN A 47 -25.34 19.04 -52.46
CA ASN A 47 -24.42 17.89 -52.52
C ASN A 47 -23.13 18.13 -51.74
N ASP A 48 -22.57 19.34 -51.82
CA ASP A 48 -21.36 19.72 -51.07
C ASP A 48 -21.64 19.68 -49.55
N MET A 49 -22.76 20.27 -49.11
CA MET A 49 -23.20 20.21 -47.71
C MET A 49 -23.48 18.77 -47.24
N LEU A 50 -24.11 17.94 -48.09
CA LEU A 50 -24.37 16.53 -47.78
C LEU A 50 -23.06 15.75 -47.63
N LYS A 51 -22.08 16.00 -48.51
CA LYS A 51 -20.75 15.39 -48.45
C LYS A 51 -20.02 15.78 -47.17
N GLU A 52 -20.03 17.07 -46.83
CA GLU A 52 -19.43 17.58 -45.59
C GLU A 52 -20.10 16.97 -44.35
N SER A 53 -21.43 16.93 -44.32
CA SER A 53 -22.18 16.30 -43.22
C SER A 53 -21.84 14.81 -43.07
N LYS A 54 -21.78 14.06 -44.18
CA LYS A 54 -21.36 12.65 -44.16
C LYS A 54 -19.94 12.48 -43.64
N ASN A 55 -19.02 13.35 -44.04
CA ASN A 55 -17.64 13.32 -43.56
C ASN A 55 -17.57 13.62 -42.06
N ASN A 56 -18.32 14.63 -41.59
CA ASN A 56 -18.39 14.98 -40.18
C ASN A 56 -18.94 13.83 -39.33
N ILE A 57 -19.97 13.13 -39.82
CA ILE A 57 -20.52 11.93 -39.16
C ILE A 57 -19.46 10.82 -39.12
N ALA A 58 -18.74 10.57 -40.21
CA ALA A 58 -17.69 9.56 -40.25
C ALA A 58 -16.56 9.88 -39.26
N GLU A 59 -16.12 11.13 -39.19
CA GLU A 59 -15.09 11.57 -38.25
C GLU A 59 -15.58 11.47 -36.79
N ALA A 60 -16.83 11.88 -36.52
CA ALA A 60 -17.43 11.73 -35.20
C ALA A 60 -17.49 10.26 -34.75
N ASN A 61 -17.85 9.33 -35.65
CA ASN A 61 -17.85 7.91 -35.37
C ASN A 61 -16.45 7.37 -35.08
N ILE A 62 -15.42 7.82 -35.80
CA ILE A 62 -14.02 7.46 -35.52
C ILE A 62 -13.62 7.95 -34.13
N ARG A 63 -13.93 9.21 -33.79
CA ARG A 63 -13.62 9.79 -32.47
C ARG A 63 -14.36 9.04 -31.35
N LEU A 64 -15.62 8.67 -31.57
CA LEU A 64 -16.40 7.86 -30.63
C LEU A 64 -15.77 6.48 -30.40
N ALA A 65 -15.41 5.77 -31.47
CA ALA A 65 -14.75 4.47 -31.38
C ALA A 65 -13.40 4.55 -30.64
N GLN A 66 -12.60 5.58 -30.93
CA GLN A 66 -11.34 5.82 -30.21
C GLN A 66 -11.57 6.13 -28.74
N THR A 67 -12.59 6.94 -28.43
CA THR A 67 -12.93 7.30 -27.05
C THR A 67 -13.43 6.08 -26.28
N GLN A 68 -14.28 5.26 -26.88
CA GLN A 68 -14.75 4.01 -26.29
C GLN A 68 -13.58 3.07 -25.97
N LYS A 69 -12.63 2.90 -26.91
CA LYS A 69 -11.43 2.09 -26.68
C LYS A 69 -10.57 2.63 -25.52
N ARG A 70 -10.45 3.96 -25.40
CA ARG A 70 -9.75 4.60 -24.26
C ARG A 70 -10.49 4.35 -22.94
N ILE A 71 -11.81 4.47 -22.92
CA ILE A 71 -12.63 4.19 -21.74
C ILE A 71 -12.47 2.72 -21.31
N GLU A 72 -12.52 1.78 -22.25
CA GLU A 72 -12.32 0.36 -21.96
C GLU A 72 -10.91 0.08 -21.40
N GLY A 73 -9.88 0.75 -21.94
CA GLY A 73 -8.50 0.67 -21.44
C GLY A 73 -8.39 1.20 -20.01
N LEU A 74 -8.85 2.43 -19.77
CA LEU A 74 -8.85 3.05 -18.45
C LEU A 74 -9.68 2.26 -17.43
N THR A 75 -10.80 1.67 -17.84
CA THR A 75 -11.63 0.82 -16.97
C THR A 75 -10.85 -0.41 -16.49
N LYS A 76 -10.06 -1.04 -17.39
CA LYS A 76 -9.19 -2.16 -17.02
C LYS A 76 -8.08 -1.72 -16.09
N GLU A 77 -7.42 -0.59 -16.38
CA GLU A 77 -6.35 -0.05 -15.53
C GLU A 77 -6.86 0.29 -14.12
N VAL A 78 -8.03 0.93 -14.00
CA VAL A 78 -8.66 1.22 -12.71
C VAL A 78 -8.97 -0.07 -11.95
N LYS A 79 -9.50 -1.09 -12.63
CA LYS A 79 -9.78 -2.39 -11.99
C LYS A 79 -8.50 -3.04 -11.45
N THR A 80 -7.42 -3.09 -12.25
CA THR A 80 -6.14 -3.64 -11.82
C THR A 80 -5.52 -2.83 -10.67
N ALA A 81 -5.60 -1.50 -10.72
CA ALA A 81 -5.12 -0.65 -9.64
C ALA A 81 -5.91 -0.88 -8.34
N GLN A 82 -7.23 -1.07 -8.44
CA GLN A 82 -8.09 -1.38 -7.31
C GLN A 82 -7.73 -2.73 -6.69
N GLU A 83 -7.59 -3.79 -7.51
CA GLU A 83 -7.17 -5.12 -7.06
C GLU A 83 -5.79 -5.08 -6.36
N ALA A 84 -4.84 -4.32 -6.92
CA ALA A 84 -3.53 -4.13 -6.31
C ALA A 84 -3.61 -3.38 -4.97
N SER A 85 -4.45 -2.34 -4.89
CA SER A 85 -4.70 -1.59 -3.65
C SER A 85 -5.31 -2.47 -2.56
N ASP A 86 -6.31 -3.29 -2.92
CA ASP A 86 -6.96 -4.21 -1.98
C ASP A 86 -6.01 -5.32 -1.51
N GLY A 87 -5.15 -5.81 -2.41
CA GLY A 87 -4.05 -6.71 -2.07
C GLY A 87 -3.09 -6.11 -1.03
N LYS A 88 -2.60 -4.89 -1.28
CA LYS A 88 -1.72 -4.17 -0.34
C LYS A 88 -2.39 -3.87 1.00
N LYS A 89 -3.68 -3.55 1.00
CA LYS A 89 -4.46 -3.35 2.23
C LYS A 89 -4.53 -4.63 3.06
N THR A 90 -4.70 -5.77 2.39
CA THR A 90 -4.70 -7.08 3.04
C THR A 90 -3.34 -7.40 3.65
N GLU A 91 -2.25 -7.19 2.90
CA GLU A 91 -0.88 -7.37 3.41
C GLU A 91 -0.60 -6.48 4.63
N LEU A 92 -1.02 -5.22 4.60
CA LEU A 92 -0.86 -4.28 5.71
C LEU A 92 -1.61 -4.75 6.96
N ASN A 93 -2.83 -5.26 6.79
CA ASN A 93 -3.60 -5.81 7.91
C ASN A 93 -2.91 -7.03 8.52
N THR A 94 -2.37 -7.93 7.71
CA THR A 94 -1.57 -9.07 8.18
C THR A 94 -0.35 -8.60 8.95
N CYS A 95 0.42 -7.65 8.40
CA CYS A 95 1.59 -7.10 9.06
C CYS A 95 1.26 -6.46 10.42
N ASN A 96 0.14 -5.72 10.51
CA ASN A 96 -0.32 -5.16 11.78
C ASN A 96 -0.73 -6.22 12.80
N ASN A 97 -1.36 -7.31 12.35
CA ASN A 97 -1.70 -8.43 13.22
C ASN A 97 -0.43 -9.12 13.75
N ASP A 98 0.55 -9.37 12.89
CA ASP A 98 1.84 -9.95 13.26
C ASP A 98 2.56 -9.06 14.27
N LEU A 99 2.57 -7.74 14.06
CA LEU A 99 3.16 -6.77 14.99
C LEU A 99 2.47 -6.83 16.36
N ASN A 100 1.14 -6.91 16.40
CA ASN A 100 0.39 -7.04 17.65
C ASN A 100 0.69 -8.36 18.38
N GLN A 101 0.84 -9.45 17.63
CA GLN A 101 1.22 -10.74 18.18
C GLN A 101 2.63 -10.68 18.76
N ILE A 102 3.60 -10.12 18.04
CA ILE A 102 4.98 -9.93 18.50
C ILE A 102 5.00 -9.09 19.78
N LYS A 103 4.27 -7.96 19.81
CA LYS A 103 4.17 -7.10 20.98
C LYS A 103 3.61 -7.85 22.20
N THR A 104 2.62 -8.70 22.00
CA THR A 104 2.04 -9.55 23.05
C THR A 104 3.05 -10.58 23.55
N GLN A 105 3.78 -11.22 22.64
CA GLN A 105 4.84 -12.19 22.99
C GLN A 105 5.97 -11.53 23.77
N ILE A 106 6.41 -10.33 23.37
CA ILE A 106 7.43 -9.55 24.09
C ILE A 106 6.97 -9.27 25.53
N GLY A 107 5.73 -8.79 25.73
CA GLY A 107 5.21 -8.53 27.08
C GLY A 107 5.12 -9.80 27.95
N SER A 108 4.78 -10.94 27.35
CA SER A 108 4.78 -12.24 28.04
C SER A 108 6.20 -12.67 28.43
N LEU A 109 7.16 -12.54 27.51
CA LEU A 109 8.57 -12.85 27.77
C LEU A 109 9.17 -11.95 28.84
N GLU A 110 8.88 -10.65 28.84
CA GLU A 110 9.31 -9.72 29.89
C GLU A 110 8.74 -10.13 31.25
N THR A 111 7.46 -10.52 31.30
CA THR A 111 6.83 -11.00 32.53
C THR A 111 7.50 -12.28 33.04
N GLN A 112 7.77 -13.25 32.16
CA GLN A 112 8.48 -14.48 32.51
C GLN A 112 9.91 -14.22 32.97
N ARG A 113 10.62 -13.32 32.29
CA ARG A 113 11.98 -12.91 32.68
C ARG A 113 11.97 -12.31 34.08
N ASN A 114 11.08 -11.37 34.36
CA ASN A 114 10.99 -10.72 35.66
C ASN A 114 10.65 -11.73 36.76
N LYS A 115 9.72 -12.67 36.49
CA LYS A 115 9.40 -13.76 37.43
C LYS A 115 10.62 -14.65 37.71
N SER A 116 11.33 -15.08 36.66
CA SER A 116 12.52 -15.92 36.80
C SER A 116 13.66 -15.20 37.52
N GLU A 117 13.84 -13.90 37.30
CA GLU A 117 14.83 -13.09 38.01
C GLU A 117 14.49 -13.01 39.51
N THR A 118 13.24 -12.74 39.86
CA THR A 118 12.79 -12.73 41.26
C THR A 118 12.99 -14.09 41.93
N GLU A 119 12.58 -15.19 41.29
CA GLU A 119 12.78 -16.56 41.82
C GLU A 119 14.28 -16.90 41.99
N PHE A 120 15.13 -16.42 41.08
CA PHE A 120 16.58 -16.60 41.18
C PHE A 120 17.17 -15.82 42.35
N GLN A 121 16.80 -14.55 42.52
CA GLN A 121 17.22 -13.70 43.65
C GLN A 121 16.79 -14.31 44.99
N GLU A 122 15.55 -14.80 45.10
CA GLU A 122 15.03 -15.46 46.31
C GLU A 122 15.83 -16.73 46.64
N LYS A 123 16.08 -17.60 45.65
CA LYS A 123 16.91 -18.80 45.84
C LYS A 123 18.34 -18.45 46.24
N MET A 124 18.93 -17.44 45.60
CA MET A 124 20.28 -16.99 45.93
C MET A 124 20.36 -16.46 47.37
N ALA A 125 19.38 -15.66 47.80
CA ALA A 125 19.28 -15.18 49.17
C ALA A 125 19.14 -16.33 50.17
N SER A 126 18.25 -17.28 49.91
CA SER A 126 18.07 -18.48 50.74
C SER A 126 19.33 -19.34 50.84
N MET A 127 20.02 -19.59 49.72
CA MET A 127 21.29 -20.33 49.70
C MET A 127 22.37 -19.59 50.49
N LYS A 128 22.47 -18.26 50.34
CA LYS A 128 23.43 -17.44 51.09
C LYS A 128 23.15 -17.48 52.60
N GLU A 129 21.88 -17.44 53.00
CA GLU A 129 21.50 -17.59 54.40
C GLU A 129 21.85 -18.97 54.96
N GLN A 130 21.58 -20.04 54.20
CA GLN A 130 21.97 -21.40 54.57
C GLN A 130 23.49 -21.54 54.72
N ILE A 131 24.27 -21.00 53.77
CA ILE A 131 25.74 -20.99 53.86
C ILE A 131 26.21 -20.26 55.12
N ASN A 132 25.62 -19.11 55.45
CA ASN A 132 25.97 -18.36 56.67
C ASN A 132 25.62 -19.14 57.94
N LYS A 133 24.47 -19.82 57.98
CA LYS A 133 24.07 -20.70 59.09
C LYS A 133 25.05 -21.86 59.25
N LEU A 134 25.34 -22.58 58.17
CA LEU A 134 26.32 -23.68 58.14
C LEU A 134 27.71 -23.22 58.60
N LYS A 135 28.18 -22.05 58.14
CA LYS A 135 29.45 -21.48 58.57
C LYS A 135 29.47 -21.16 60.08
N THR A 136 28.37 -20.62 60.59
CA THR A 136 28.21 -20.35 62.03
C THR A 136 28.16 -21.64 62.85
N GLU A 137 27.52 -22.69 62.34
CA GLU A 137 27.53 -24.02 62.97
C GLU A 137 28.91 -24.68 62.94
N LEU A 138 29.69 -24.44 61.88
CA LEU A 138 31.07 -24.93 61.78
C LEU A 138 32.01 -24.20 62.76
N ASP A 139 31.84 -22.89 62.93
CA ASP A 139 32.61 -22.08 63.90
C ASP A 139 32.23 -22.40 65.36
N LYS A 140 31.00 -22.84 65.61
CA LYS A 140 30.63 -23.39 66.92
C LYS A 140 31.30 -24.74 67.09
N ARG A 141 32.15 -24.86 68.13
CA ARG A 141 32.78 -26.12 68.54
C ARG A 141 31.75 -27.25 68.51
N SER A 142 31.99 -28.27 67.67
CA SER A 142 31.06 -29.38 67.49
C SER A 142 30.74 -30.02 68.84
N LYS A 143 29.47 -30.33 69.11
CA LYS A 143 29.07 -31.03 70.35
C LYS A 143 29.78 -32.38 70.51
N VAL A 144 30.26 -32.96 69.41
CA VAL A 144 31.08 -34.18 69.45
C VAL A 144 32.43 -33.93 70.15
N CYS A 145 32.96 -32.72 70.07
CA CYS A 145 34.20 -32.31 70.76
C CYS A 145 34.08 -32.32 72.28
N ASP A 146 32.87 -32.33 72.84
CA ASP A 146 32.65 -32.47 74.29
C ASP A 146 32.83 -33.91 74.78
N TYR A 147 32.75 -34.89 73.89
CA TYR A 147 32.90 -36.32 74.19
C TYR A 147 34.31 -36.85 73.87
N ILE A 148 35.19 -36.01 73.31
CA ILE A 148 36.55 -36.42 73.01
C ILE A 148 37.35 -36.58 74.29
N ASN A 149 38.02 -37.74 74.40
CA ASN A 149 38.91 -38.04 75.52
C ASN A 149 40.05 -37.01 75.59
N LYS A 150 40.13 -36.30 76.73
CA LYS A 150 41.14 -35.26 76.99
C LYS A 150 42.59 -35.77 77.09
N ARG A 151 42.84 -37.04 76.77
CA ARG A 151 44.18 -37.64 76.69
C ARG A 151 44.61 -37.98 75.26
N SER A 152 43.72 -37.88 74.26
CA SER A 152 44.05 -38.07 72.85
C SER A 152 44.45 -36.75 72.21
N VAL A 153 45.71 -36.66 71.79
CA VAL A 153 46.28 -35.46 71.15
C VAL A 153 45.64 -35.22 69.79
N GLU A 154 45.30 -36.29 69.06
CA GLU A 154 44.63 -36.26 67.76
C GLU A 154 43.20 -35.71 67.88
N GLY A 155 42.45 -36.16 68.89
CA GLY A 155 41.09 -35.67 69.15
C GLY A 155 41.06 -34.19 69.57
N MET A 156 42.03 -33.74 70.36
CA MET A 156 42.14 -32.32 70.74
C MET A 156 42.43 -31.41 69.55
N LYS A 157 43.31 -31.83 68.62
CA LYS A 157 43.65 -31.07 67.41
C LYS A 157 42.47 -30.90 66.47
N LEU A 158 41.64 -31.94 66.31
CA LEU A 158 40.43 -31.89 65.47
C LEU A 158 39.36 -30.92 65.99
N CYS A 159 39.46 -30.51 67.26
CA CYS A 159 38.49 -29.63 67.93
C CYS A 159 39.07 -28.28 68.34
N GLY A 160 40.27 -27.93 67.85
CA GLY A 160 40.92 -26.65 68.14
C GLY A 160 41.28 -26.43 69.61
N ILE A 161 41.32 -27.49 70.43
CA ILE A 161 41.66 -27.40 71.85
C ILE A 161 43.19 -27.37 71.96
N VAL A 162 43.76 -26.24 72.37
CA VAL A 162 45.18 -26.15 72.70
C VAL A 162 45.43 -26.99 73.97
N PRO A 163 46.31 -28.01 73.93
CA PRO A 163 46.60 -28.81 75.12
C PRO A 163 47.22 -27.90 76.18
N VAL A 164 46.51 -27.69 77.29
CA VAL A 164 47.12 -27.12 78.49
C VAL A 164 48.00 -28.21 79.07
N LEU A 165 49.30 -28.17 78.75
CA LEU A 165 50.31 -28.84 79.53
C LEU A 165 50.28 -28.24 80.94
N GLN A 166 49.51 -28.87 81.83
CA GLN A 166 49.61 -28.64 83.26
C GLN A 166 51.05 -28.97 83.69
N ALA A 167 51.86 -27.92 83.86
CA ALA A 167 53.12 -28.01 84.60
C ALA A 167 52.77 -28.30 86.07
N MET A 168 52.67 -29.59 86.39
CA MET A 168 52.56 -30.08 87.76
C MET A 168 53.98 -30.09 88.34
N GLN A 169 54.39 -28.99 88.97
CA GLN A 169 55.57 -28.98 89.84
C GLN A 169 55.13 -29.26 91.28
N ALA A 170 55.54 -30.42 91.77
CA ALA A 170 55.61 -30.77 93.18
C ALA A 170 57.02 -31.37 93.44
N PRO A 171 57.53 -31.27 94.68
CA PRO A 171 58.87 -30.78 94.97
C PRO A 171 59.86 -31.88 95.31
N GLU A 172 61.17 -31.62 95.20
CA GLU A 172 62.18 -32.41 95.91
C GLU A 172 63.42 -31.61 96.28
N ALA A 173 63.98 -32.00 97.42
CA ALA A 173 64.85 -31.24 98.30
C ALA A 173 66.36 -31.36 97.94
N ALA A 174 67.10 -30.34 98.39
CA ALA A 174 68.43 -30.37 99.03
C ALA A 174 69.51 -31.37 98.56
N LYS A 175 70.71 -30.85 98.25
CA LYS A 175 71.92 -30.94 99.11
C LYS A 175 73.21 -30.40 98.45
N VAL A 176 73.91 -29.55 99.22
CA VAL A 176 75.35 -29.64 99.62
C VAL A 176 76.43 -29.42 98.55
N SER A 177 77.00 -28.20 98.53
CA SER A 177 78.36 -27.83 98.98
C SER A 177 78.73 -26.46 98.46
#